data_AF-A0A2D5XZC3-F1
#
_entry.id   AF-A0A2D5XZC3-F1
#
_cell.length_a   1.000
_cell.length_b   1.000
_cell.length_c   1.000
_cell.angle_alpha   90.00
_cell.angle_beta   90.00
_cell.angle_gamma   90.00
#
_symmetry.space_group_name_H-M   'P 1'
#
loop_
_entity.id
_entity.type
_entity.pdbx_description
1 polymer ?
#
loop_
_entity_poly.entity_id
_entity_poly.type
_entity_poly.pdbx_seq_one_letter_code
_entity_poly.pdbx_strand_id
1 'polypeptide(L)'
;MPVVNRPQPSTTPHTVEVSIDGVGLDYNTVERVDISLKSNEHDLAVLTLAGISPLSITDYIDRPIKVSVSVPYGDGFTFCGYINHVRPNHKAASGEVNHSPFQEAHLYCLGASSAMRGKKNKVWNDFTVLDMVADMAFDYHLSYSCPNSTPTIPRQVQRGNSDWEALVRACVQSGLSVNVHGTEIHVWSPPDAIRYGAPSASLTTIKSPEGASLAPGRIMEFDASFGTYHAYGDSSNESISLIDDTGMLTSASSDDLLGRNSYGTALSSGLVNVLPVEATSLKDARRKLAATKAYSDAFVATVSTTGVAGAIPGSAIRIDGFASEFDGVWLVRSMDMKFNRGHFITEFTLGRSSMGDVYSGYSPLDAYSPAPPPLLQTDRWKASLRRSHVYSAN
;
A
#
# COMPACT_ATOMS: atom_id res chain seq x y z
N MET A 1 25.57 -4.61 10.59
CA MET A 1 24.37 -5.46 10.42
C MET A 1 24.83 -6.78 9.79
N PRO A 2 24.46 -7.94 10.38
CA PRO A 2 23.10 -8.47 10.27
C PRO A 2 22.54 -9.00 11.60
N VAL A 3 21.36 -8.51 11.99
CA VAL A 3 20.63 -8.99 13.18
C VAL A 3 19.67 -10.15 12.82
N VAL A 4 19.61 -10.56 11.55
CA VAL A 4 18.48 -11.32 10.98
C VAL A 4 18.56 -12.86 11.15
N ASN A 5 19.67 -13.41 11.68
CA ASN A 5 19.91 -14.87 11.69
C ASN A 5 20.00 -15.54 13.08
N ARG A 6 19.58 -14.87 14.17
CA ARG A 6 19.56 -15.52 15.50
C ARG A 6 18.11 -15.72 15.96
N PRO A 7 17.62 -16.97 16.10
CA PRO A 7 16.25 -17.23 16.55
C PRO A 7 15.96 -16.45 17.82
N GLN A 8 14.97 -15.56 17.77
CA GLN A 8 14.56 -14.77 18.92
C GLN A 8 13.43 -15.51 19.63
N PRO A 9 13.58 -15.89 20.92
CA PRO A 9 12.53 -16.59 21.66
C PRO A 9 11.24 -15.76 21.84
N SER A 10 11.27 -14.48 21.47
CA SER A 10 10.15 -13.53 21.52
C SER A 10 9.41 -13.36 20.19
N THR A 11 9.67 -14.19 19.17
CA THR A 11 9.06 -13.98 17.86
C THR A 11 7.63 -14.47 17.83
N THR A 12 6.77 -13.63 17.27
CA THR A 12 5.37 -13.93 17.05
C THR A 12 5.22 -15.23 16.23
N PRO A 13 4.49 -16.25 16.74
CA PRO A 13 4.28 -17.50 16.02
C PRO A 13 3.60 -17.24 14.69
N HIS A 14 4.10 -17.86 13.62
CA HIS A 14 3.55 -17.74 12.28
C HIS A 14 3.91 -18.97 11.44
N THR A 15 3.11 -19.24 10.41
CA THR A 15 3.37 -20.28 9.41
C THR A 15 3.33 -19.62 8.04
N VAL A 16 4.27 -19.98 7.17
CA VAL A 16 4.30 -19.51 5.78
C VAL A 16 4.15 -20.72 4.86
N GLU A 17 3.13 -20.68 4.02
CA GLU A 17 2.86 -21.65 2.97
C GLU A 17 3.10 -20.99 1.61
N VAL A 18 3.89 -21.65 0.76
CA VAL A 18 4.18 -21.19 -0.59
C VAL A 18 3.69 -22.24 -1.57
N SER A 19 2.98 -21.82 -2.62
CA SER A 19 2.66 -22.69 -3.74
C SER A 19 2.96 -22.02 -5.08
N ILE A 20 3.44 -22.80 -6.03
CA ILE A 20 3.71 -22.41 -7.42
C ILE A 20 2.90 -23.34 -8.31
N ASP A 21 2.14 -22.80 -9.27
CA ASP A 21 1.22 -23.58 -10.12
C ASP A 21 0.20 -24.41 -9.30
N GLY A 22 -0.17 -23.91 -8.12
CA GLY A 22 -1.05 -24.62 -7.19
C GLY A 22 -0.41 -25.82 -6.47
N VAL A 23 0.86 -26.12 -6.75
CA VAL A 23 1.64 -27.16 -6.07
C VAL A 23 2.39 -26.54 -4.89
N GLY A 24 2.18 -27.09 -3.69
CA GLY A 24 2.88 -26.64 -2.48
C GLY A 24 4.38 -26.87 -2.59
N LEU A 25 5.17 -25.86 -2.21
CA LEU A 25 6.62 -25.95 -2.10
C LEU A 25 6.97 -26.45 -0.70
N ASP A 26 7.98 -27.33 -0.59
CA ASP A 26 8.48 -27.75 0.72
C ASP A 26 9.08 -26.55 1.45
N TYR A 27 8.51 -26.21 2.61
CA TYR A 27 8.97 -25.10 3.45
C TYR A 27 10.43 -25.24 3.87
N ASN A 28 10.99 -26.46 3.86
CA ASN A 28 12.41 -26.67 4.11
C ASN A 28 13.33 -26.04 3.05
N THR A 29 12.79 -25.74 1.87
CA THR A 29 13.52 -25.05 0.79
C THR A 29 13.37 -23.54 0.83
N VAL A 30 12.36 -23.00 1.53
CA VAL A 30 12.16 -21.56 1.68
C VAL A 30 12.96 -21.08 2.89
N GLU A 31 13.97 -20.23 2.65
CA GLU A 31 14.77 -19.63 3.72
C GLU A 31 14.12 -18.35 4.24
N ARG A 32 13.60 -17.53 3.32
CA ARG A 32 13.07 -16.21 3.63
C ARG A 32 12.01 -15.79 2.61
N VAL A 33 11.00 -15.07 3.08
CA VAL A 33 10.02 -14.39 2.24
C VAL A 33 9.93 -12.94 2.67
N ASP A 34 10.13 -12.01 1.75
CA ASP A 34 9.90 -10.59 1.96
C ASP A 34 8.69 -10.15 1.11
N ILE A 35 7.73 -9.44 1.69
CA ILE A 35 6.56 -8.90 0.99
C ILE A 35 6.54 -7.39 1.17
N SER A 36 6.55 -6.64 0.07
CA SER A 36 6.49 -5.19 0.03
C SER A 36 5.17 -4.73 -0.57
N LEU A 37 4.41 -3.95 0.18
CA LEU A 37 3.13 -3.36 -0.21
C LEU A 37 3.26 -1.84 -0.14
N LYS A 38 3.01 -1.16 -1.26
CA LYS A 38 3.16 0.30 -1.37
C LYS A 38 2.00 0.89 -2.15
N SER A 39 1.51 2.03 -1.68
CA SER A 39 0.49 2.78 -2.41
C SER A 39 0.95 3.12 -3.82
N ASN A 40 0.07 2.88 -4.80
CA ASN A 40 0.31 3.14 -6.23
C ASN A 40 1.42 2.30 -6.89
N GLU A 41 1.93 1.26 -6.23
CA GLU A 41 2.88 0.31 -6.81
C GLU A 41 2.26 -1.09 -6.91
N HIS A 42 2.85 -1.94 -7.75
CA HIS A 42 2.52 -3.36 -7.73
C HIS A 42 3.04 -3.99 -6.43
N ASP A 43 2.23 -4.80 -5.76
CA ASP A 43 2.70 -5.65 -4.66
C ASP A 43 3.90 -6.50 -5.13
N LEU A 44 4.92 -6.58 -4.29
CA LEU A 44 6.15 -7.33 -4.57
C LEU A 44 6.37 -8.38 -3.48
N ALA A 45 6.65 -9.61 -3.88
CA ALA A 45 7.18 -10.63 -2.99
C ALA A 45 8.54 -11.11 -3.49
N VAL A 46 9.48 -11.31 -2.58
CA VAL A 46 10.79 -11.89 -2.86
C VAL A 46 10.96 -13.14 -2.02
N LEU A 47 11.07 -14.29 -2.69
CA LEU A 47 11.34 -15.55 -2.01
C LEU A 47 12.79 -15.93 -2.19
N THR A 48 13.45 -16.29 -1.09
CA THR A 48 14.79 -16.85 -1.08
C THR A 48 14.68 -18.36 -0.91
N LEU A 49 15.05 -19.10 -1.95
CA LEU A 49 15.06 -20.55 -1.95
C LEU A 49 16.48 -21.10 -1.80
N ALA A 50 16.63 -22.15 -0.99
CA ALA A 50 17.84 -22.94 -0.88
C ALA A 50 17.81 -24.13 -1.85
N GLY A 51 18.93 -24.38 -2.53
CA GLY A 51 19.16 -25.63 -3.27
C GLY A 51 18.30 -25.82 -4.51
N ILE A 52 18.16 -24.78 -5.34
CA ILE A 52 17.44 -24.86 -6.62
C ILE A 52 18.21 -25.70 -7.64
N SER A 53 17.50 -26.58 -8.35
CA SER A 53 18.07 -27.29 -9.51
C SER A 53 18.38 -26.30 -10.63
N PRO A 54 19.59 -26.31 -11.23
CA PRO A 54 19.93 -25.44 -12.36
C PRO A 54 18.96 -25.59 -13.54
N LEU A 55 18.46 -26.82 -13.73
CA LEU A 55 17.53 -27.15 -14.82
C LEU A 55 16.15 -26.54 -14.64
N SER A 56 15.78 -26.17 -13.41
CA SER A 56 14.44 -25.68 -13.05
C SER A 56 14.38 -24.16 -12.85
N ILE A 57 15.52 -23.46 -12.92
CA ILE A 57 15.58 -22.00 -12.66
C ILE A 57 14.65 -21.23 -13.61
N THR A 58 14.63 -21.60 -14.89
CA THR A 58 13.82 -20.90 -15.90
C THR A 58 12.37 -21.35 -15.92
N ASP A 59 12.07 -22.54 -15.40
CA ASP A 59 10.71 -23.12 -15.44
C ASP A 59 9.71 -22.34 -14.60
N TYR A 60 10.23 -21.60 -13.61
CA TYR A 60 9.45 -20.77 -12.70
C TYR A 60 9.02 -19.42 -13.29
N ILE A 61 9.63 -18.96 -14.39
CA ILE A 61 9.31 -17.64 -14.95
C ILE A 61 7.84 -17.63 -15.44
N ASP A 62 7.14 -16.53 -15.15
CA ASP A 62 5.72 -16.27 -15.43
C ASP A 62 4.73 -17.24 -14.74
N ARG A 63 5.21 -18.11 -13.85
CA ARG A 63 4.34 -19.02 -13.11
C ARG A 63 3.55 -18.32 -12.02
N PRO A 64 2.25 -18.61 -11.85
CA PRO A 64 1.47 -18.16 -10.71
C PRO A 64 2.04 -18.66 -9.39
N ILE A 65 2.11 -17.77 -8.42
CA ILE A 65 2.59 -18.03 -7.06
C ILE A 65 1.59 -17.51 -6.04
N LYS A 66 1.42 -18.27 -4.95
CA LYS A 66 0.68 -17.87 -3.76
C LYS A 66 1.58 -18.01 -2.54
N VAL A 67 1.59 -16.97 -1.71
CA VAL A 67 2.21 -17.02 -0.38
C VAL A 67 1.10 -16.74 0.64
N SER A 68 0.85 -17.69 1.53
CA SER A 68 -0.08 -17.52 2.64
C SER A 68 0.67 -17.50 3.96
N VAL A 69 0.45 -16.45 4.73
CA VAL A 69 1.01 -16.21 6.05
C VAL A 69 -0.12 -16.36 7.05
N SER A 70 -0.04 -17.37 7.90
CA SER A 70 -1.01 -17.63 8.95
C SER A 70 -0.44 -17.20 10.30
N VAL A 71 -1.27 -16.51 11.09
CA VAL A 71 -0.90 -15.99 12.41
C VAL A 71 -2.01 -16.29 13.43
N PRO A 72 -1.70 -16.45 14.73
CA PRO A 72 -2.70 -16.86 15.73
C PRO A 72 -3.67 -15.77 16.18
N TYR A 73 -3.49 -14.51 15.76
CA TYR A 73 -4.22 -13.33 16.27
C TYR A 73 -5.01 -12.58 15.18
N GLY A 74 -5.25 -13.19 14.01
CA GLY A 74 -6.01 -12.57 12.94
C GLY A 74 -6.02 -13.40 11.66
N ASP A 75 -6.55 -12.83 10.58
CA ASP A 75 -6.75 -13.51 9.30
C ASP A 75 -5.46 -13.76 8.50
N GLY A 76 -4.32 -13.24 8.99
CA GLY A 76 -3.02 -13.38 8.35
C GLY A 76 -2.90 -12.52 7.11
N PHE A 77 -2.14 -13.00 6.12
CA PHE A 77 -1.93 -12.30 4.85
C PHE A 77 -1.78 -13.30 3.71
N THR A 78 -2.33 -12.98 2.54
CA THR A 78 -2.15 -13.78 1.33
C THR A 78 -1.69 -12.91 0.16
N PHE A 79 -0.51 -13.22 -0.36
CA PHE A 79 0.00 -12.71 -1.62
C PHE A 79 -0.39 -13.64 -2.77
N CYS A 80 -0.89 -13.08 -3.85
CA CYS A 80 -1.13 -13.79 -5.11
C CYS A 80 -0.51 -13.00 -6.25
N GLY A 81 0.30 -13.67 -7.07
CA GLY A 81 1.04 -13.00 -8.12
C GLY A 81 1.70 -13.96 -9.09
N TYR A 82 2.69 -13.45 -9.81
CA TYR A 82 3.44 -14.16 -10.83
C TYR A 82 4.93 -13.94 -10.63
N ILE A 83 5.72 -14.98 -10.86
CA ILE A 83 7.17 -14.91 -10.81
C ILE A 83 7.66 -14.13 -12.04
N ASN A 84 8.13 -12.90 -11.83
CA ASN A 84 8.56 -12.02 -12.90
C ASN A 84 10.00 -12.32 -13.37
N HIS A 85 10.90 -12.62 -12.44
CA HIS A 85 12.24 -13.11 -12.77
C HIS A 85 12.86 -13.89 -11.61
N VAL A 86 13.85 -14.70 -11.93
CA VAL A 86 14.62 -15.50 -10.98
C VAL A 86 16.08 -15.06 -11.05
N ARG A 87 16.67 -14.77 -9.89
CA ARG A 87 18.09 -14.44 -9.75
C ARG A 87 18.79 -15.54 -8.97
N PRO A 88 19.43 -16.51 -9.64
CA PRO A 88 20.25 -17.49 -8.95
C PRO A 88 21.52 -16.83 -8.39
N ASN A 89 21.99 -17.34 -7.27
CA ASN A 89 23.17 -16.86 -6.57
C ASN A 89 24.13 -18.04 -6.28
N HIS A 90 25.41 -17.81 -6.56
CA HIS A 90 26.49 -18.76 -6.30
C HIS A 90 27.44 -18.14 -5.29
N LYS A 91 27.55 -18.73 -4.09
CA LYS A 91 28.54 -18.33 -3.09
C LYS A 91 29.63 -19.40 -3.02
N ALA A 92 30.77 -19.15 -3.68
CA ALA A 92 31.87 -20.12 -3.77
C ALA A 92 32.33 -20.72 -2.41
N ALA A 93 32.14 -19.98 -1.31
CA ALA A 93 32.50 -20.42 0.04
C ALA A 93 31.59 -21.51 0.63
N SER A 94 30.41 -21.77 0.05
CA SER A 94 29.37 -22.64 0.63
C SER A 94 29.24 -24.01 -0.03
N GLY A 95 30.10 -24.38 -0.98
CA GLY A 95 30.14 -25.71 -1.61
C GLY A 95 29.02 -25.96 -2.64
N GLU A 96 28.62 -27.21 -2.85
CA GLU A 96 27.45 -27.55 -3.70
C GLU A 96 26.25 -27.90 -2.82
N VAL A 97 25.06 -27.48 -3.24
CA VAL A 97 23.78 -27.89 -2.60
C VAL A 97 22.96 -28.61 -3.66
N ASN A 98 22.46 -29.81 -3.37
CA ASN A 98 21.71 -30.64 -4.34
C ASN A 98 22.44 -30.85 -5.68
N HIS A 99 23.76 -31.07 -5.65
CA HIS A 99 24.62 -31.18 -6.84
C HIS A 99 24.57 -29.95 -7.78
N SER A 100 24.17 -28.79 -7.22
CA SER A 100 24.10 -27.52 -7.91
C SER A 100 25.13 -26.56 -7.32
N PRO A 101 25.89 -25.83 -8.17
CA PRO A 101 26.68 -24.69 -7.72
C PRO A 101 25.77 -23.53 -7.28
N PHE A 102 24.53 -23.46 -7.79
CA PHE A 102 23.54 -22.49 -7.32
C PHE A 102 22.95 -22.96 -6.00
N GLN A 103 23.39 -22.33 -4.92
CA GLN A 103 22.97 -22.67 -3.56
C GLN A 103 21.69 -21.93 -3.18
N GLU A 104 21.45 -20.76 -3.79
CA GLU A 104 20.37 -19.86 -3.43
C GLU A 104 19.75 -19.29 -4.70
N ALA A 105 18.44 -19.09 -4.72
CA ALA A 105 17.76 -18.34 -5.78
C ALA A 105 16.74 -17.37 -5.20
N HIS A 106 16.72 -16.16 -5.76
CA HIS A 106 15.75 -15.12 -5.42
C HIS A 106 14.68 -15.07 -6.49
N LEU A 107 13.44 -15.38 -6.11
CA LEU A 107 12.28 -15.31 -6.98
C LEU A 107 11.62 -13.97 -6.71
N TYR A 108 11.60 -13.10 -7.73
CA TYR A 108 10.95 -11.80 -7.65
C TYR A 108 9.56 -11.91 -8.27
N CYS A 109 8.55 -11.74 -7.43
CA CYS A 109 7.16 -11.97 -7.77
C CYS A 109 6.38 -10.66 -7.71
N LEU A 110 5.60 -10.37 -8.75
CA LEU A 110 4.70 -9.21 -8.75
C LEU A 110 3.28 -9.69 -8.52
N GLY A 111 2.47 -8.91 -7.80
CA GLY A 111 1.08 -9.25 -7.47
C GLY A 111 0.20 -9.47 -8.71
N ALA A 112 -1.07 -9.83 -8.51
CA ALA A 112 -2.01 -10.10 -9.61
C ALA A 112 -2.18 -8.90 -10.57
N SER A 113 -1.93 -7.68 -10.08
CA SER A 113 -1.88 -6.46 -10.89
C SER A 113 -0.81 -6.48 -11.99
N SER A 114 0.19 -7.35 -11.92
CA SER A 114 1.20 -7.50 -12.96
C SER A 114 0.63 -7.86 -14.33
N ALA A 115 -0.56 -8.46 -14.39
CA ALA A 115 -1.31 -8.67 -15.64
C ALA A 115 -1.58 -7.36 -16.40
N MET A 116 -1.60 -6.21 -15.70
CA MET A 116 -1.86 -4.88 -16.25
C MET A 116 -0.62 -4.19 -16.83
N ARG A 117 0.57 -4.81 -16.77
CA ARG A 117 1.85 -4.22 -17.24
C ARG A 117 1.96 -4.09 -18.76
N GLY A 118 1.07 -4.74 -19.51
CA GLY A 118 1.05 -4.67 -20.97
C GLY A 118 0.84 -3.23 -21.45
N LYS A 119 1.69 -2.75 -22.36
CA LYS A 119 1.55 -1.40 -22.95
C LYS A 119 0.32 -1.34 -23.84
N LYS A 120 -0.51 -0.32 -23.65
CA LYS A 120 -1.68 -0.08 -24.50
C LYS A 120 -1.71 1.35 -25.00
N ASN A 121 -2.52 1.56 -26.05
CA ASN A 121 -2.89 2.88 -26.54
C ASN A 121 -4.40 3.03 -26.39
N LYS A 122 -4.85 3.88 -25.48
CA LYS A 122 -6.27 4.11 -25.21
C LYS A 122 -6.51 5.59 -24.90
N VAL A 123 -7.67 6.09 -25.30
CA VAL A 123 -8.12 7.44 -24.95
C VAL A 123 -9.33 7.29 -24.06
N TRP A 124 -9.27 7.92 -22.89
CA TRP A 124 -10.36 8.01 -21.94
C TRP A 124 -10.90 9.43 -21.99
N ASN A 125 -12.21 9.60 -22.17
CA ASN A 125 -12.87 10.90 -22.20
C ASN A 125 -14.02 10.91 -21.19
N ASP A 126 -14.22 12.03 -20.51
CA ASP A 126 -15.33 12.30 -19.59
C ASP A 126 -15.63 11.12 -18.64
N PHE A 127 -14.58 10.60 -18.02
CA PHE A 127 -14.63 9.37 -17.22
C PHE A 127 -14.28 9.66 -15.75
N THR A 128 -14.71 8.78 -14.85
CA THR A 128 -14.34 8.80 -13.44
C THR A 128 -13.34 7.68 -13.13
N VAL A 129 -12.65 7.76 -11.99
CA VAL A 129 -11.74 6.66 -11.58
C VAL A 129 -12.52 5.36 -11.38
N LEU A 130 -13.76 5.44 -10.89
CA LEU A 130 -14.66 4.29 -10.78
C LEU A 130 -14.90 3.62 -12.15
N ASP A 131 -15.17 4.39 -13.20
CA ASP A 131 -15.38 3.84 -14.55
C ASP A 131 -14.15 3.09 -15.07
N MET A 132 -12.96 3.68 -14.87
CA MET A 132 -11.69 3.07 -15.28
C MET A 132 -11.40 1.79 -14.51
N VAL A 133 -11.62 1.79 -13.19
CA VAL A 133 -11.41 0.61 -12.34
C VAL A 133 -12.39 -0.51 -12.69
N ALA A 134 -13.65 -0.18 -12.93
CA ALA A 134 -14.67 -1.16 -13.31
C ALA A 134 -14.32 -1.86 -14.65
N ASP A 135 -13.87 -1.08 -15.64
CA ASP A 135 -13.45 -1.58 -16.95
C ASP A 135 -12.21 -2.49 -16.82
N MET A 136 -11.19 -2.05 -16.07
CA MET A 136 -9.99 -2.86 -15.84
C MET A 136 -10.28 -4.13 -15.01
N ALA A 137 -11.07 -4.04 -13.94
CA ALA A 137 -11.45 -5.20 -13.16
C ALA A 137 -12.19 -6.24 -14.01
N PHE A 138 -13.03 -5.79 -14.95
CA PHE A 138 -13.68 -6.67 -15.91
C PHE A 138 -12.67 -7.36 -16.83
N ASP A 139 -11.78 -6.61 -17.48
CA ASP A 139 -10.77 -7.10 -18.42
C ASP A 139 -9.81 -8.13 -17.79
N TYR A 140 -9.42 -7.90 -16.53
CA TYR A 140 -8.44 -8.73 -15.83
C TYR A 140 -9.07 -9.75 -14.87
N HIS A 141 -10.41 -9.87 -14.86
CA HIS A 141 -11.16 -10.77 -13.97
C HIS A 141 -10.90 -10.57 -12.47
N LEU A 142 -10.71 -9.32 -12.07
CA LEU A 142 -10.53 -8.91 -10.67
C LEU A 142 -11.85 -8.41 -10.08
N SER A 143 -11.93 -8.32 -8.75
CA SER A 143 -12.95 -7.52 -8.08
C SER A 143 -12.45 -6.10 -7.87
N TYR A 144 -13.31 -5.19 -7.45
CA TYR A 144 -12.87 -3.86 -7.06
C TYR A 144 -13.66 -3.27 -5.89
N SER A 145 -12.99 -2.37 -5.18
CA SER A 145 -13.59 -1.44 -4.24
C SER A 145 -13.11 -0.03 -4.52
N CYS A 146 -14.04 0.92 -4.64
CA CYS A 146 -13.75 2.30 -5.04
C CYS A 146 -14.79 3.27 -4.46
N PRO A 147 -14.41 4.48 -4.04
CA PRO A 147 -15.38 5.50 -3.64
C PRO A 147 -16.28 5.90 -4.81
N ASN A 148 -17.54 6.29 -4.52
CA ASN A 148 -18.48 6.76 -5.55
C ASN A 148 -18.24 8.22 -5.98
N SER A 149 -17.58 9.04 -5.17
CA SER A 149 -17.45 10.48 -5.42
C SER A 149 -16.22 10.88 -6.25
N THR A 150 -15.71 9.97 -7.08
CA THR A 150 -14.50 10.27 -7.86
C THR A 150 -14.77 11.35 -8.91
N PRO A 151 -13.93 12.40 -9.02
CA PRO A 151 -14.16 13.51 -9.91
C PRO A 151 -14.08 13.06 -11.38
N THR A 152 -14.88 13.68 -12.24
CA THR A 152 -14.78 13.46 -13.69
C THR A 152 -13.48 14.04 -14.23
N ILE A 153 -12.74 13.22 -14.95
CA ILE A 153 -11.53 13.58 -15.69
C ILE A 153 -11.96 13.79 -17.16
N PRO A 154 -11.81 15.01 -17.71
CA PRO A 154 -12.27 15.31 -19.06
C PRO A 154 -11.58 14.44 -20.12
N ARG A 155 -10.28 14.22 -19.94
CA ARG A 155 -9.49 13.43 -20.89
C ARG A 155 -8.20 12.89 -20.29
N GLN A 156 -7.91 11.63 -20.58
CA GLN A 156 -6.61 11.01 -20.34
C GLN A 156 -6.18 10.19 -21.57
N VAL A 157 -4.97 10.46 -22.06
CA VAL A 157 -4.37 9.70 -23.17
C VAL A 157 -3.33 8.74 -22.60
N GLN A 158 -3.58 7.45 -22.77
CA GLN A 158 -2.63 6.38 -22.53
C GLN A 158 -1.92 6.08 -23.84
N ARG A 159 -0.66 6.52 -23.99
CA ARG A 159 0.15 6.27 -25.18
C ARG A 159 1.43 5.55 -24.78
N GLY A 160 1.53 4.26 -25.09
CA GLY A 160 2.68 3.42 -24.74
C GLY A 160 2.85 3.14 -23.24
N ASN A 161 1.84 3.47 -22.43
CA ASN A 161 1.80 3.21 -20.99
C ASN A 161 0.94 1.97 -20.72
N SER A 162 1.24 1.29 -19.63
CA SER A 162 0.47 0.17 -19.13
C SER A 162 -0.88 0.62 -18.52
N ASP A 163 -1.81 -0.32 -18.35
CA ASP A 163 -3.09 -0.01 -17.70
C ASP A 163 -2.89 0.38 -16.24
N TRP A 164 -1.92 -0.23 -15.56
CA TRP A 164 -1.54 0.13 -14.20
C TRP A 164 -1.07 1.59 -14.11
N GLU A 165 -0.16 2.00 -14.99
CA GLU A 165 0.35 3.38 -15.02
C GLU A 165 -0.75 4.39 -15.34
N ALA A 166 -1.71 4.02 -16.20
CA ALA A 166 -2.87 4.84 -16.51
C ALA A 166 -3.81 4.98 -15.30
N LEU A 167 -4.08 3.89 -14.59
CA LEU A 167 -4.91 3.86 -13.40
C LEU A 167 -4.29 4.70 -12.27
N VAL A 168 -3.02 4.45 -11.95
CA VAL A 168 -2.28 5.22 -10.93
C VAL A 168 -2.33 6.71 -11.24
N ARG A 169 -2.13 7.10 -12.51
CA ARG A 169 -2.21 8.52 -12.91
C ARG A 169 -3.60 9.11 -12.67
N ALA A 170 -4.66 8.39 -13.01
CA ALA A 170 -6.04 8.85 -12.81
C ALA A 170 -6.37 8.99 -11.31
N CYS A 171 -5.93 8.03 -10.50
CA CYS A 171 -6.04 8.05 -9.05
C CYS A 171 -5.30 9.27 -8.46
N VAL A 172 -4.01 9.45 -8.78
CA VAL A 172 -3.20 10.58 -8.29
C VAL A 172 -3.80 11.92 -8.70
N GLN A 173 -4.26 12.09 -9.95
CA GLN A 173 -4.93 13.31 -10.41
C GLN A 173 -6.24 13.61 -9.66
N SER A 174 -6.85 12.57 -9.08
CA SER A 174 -8.08 12.66 -8.31
C SER A 174 -7.85 12.75 -6.80
N GLY A 175 -6.60 12.69 -6.34
CA GLY A 175 -6.27 12.63 -4.91
C GLY A 175 -6.60 11.30 -4.25
N LEU A 176 -6.63 10.22 -5.02
CA LEU A 176 -6.92 8.87 -4.58
C LEU A 176 -5.68 8.01 -4.71
N SER A 177 -5.54 7.00 -3.87
CA SER A 177 -4.50 5.98 -4.00
C SER A 177 -5.11 4.64 -4.40
N VAL A 178 -4.30 3.78 -5.02
CA VAL A 178 -4.72 2.46 -5.47
C VAL A 178 -3.72 1.39 -5.06
N ASN A 179 -4.24 0.23 -4.66
CA ASN A 179 -3.50 -1.00 -4.43
C ASN A 179 -4.25 -2.17 -5.06
N VAL A 180 -3.60 -3.33 -5.18
CA VAL A 180 -4.29 -4.58 -5.53
C VAL A 180 -3.99 -5.63 -4.48
N HIS A 181 -4.99 -5.96 -3.66
CA HIS A 181 -4.85 -6.95 -2.59
C HIS A 181 -5.41 -8.28 -3.04
N GLY A 182 -4.53 -9.28 -3.18
CA GLY A 182 -4.89 -10.58 -3.75
C GLY A 182 -5.39 -10.41 -5.18
N THR A 183 -6.72 -10.41 -5.37
CA THR A 183 -7.38 -10.24 -6.67
C THR A 183 -8.42 -9.11 -6.68
N GLU A 184 -8.30 -8.15 -5.77
CA GLU A 184 -9.18 -6.98 -5.71
C GLU A 184 -8.41 -5.69 -5.92
N ILE A 185 -8.88 -4.84 -6.84
CA ILE A 185 -8.40 -3.47 -7.00
C ILE A 185 -9.06 -2.61 -5.91
N HIS A 186 -8.26 -2.06 -5.00
CA HIS A 186 -8.74 -1.21 -3.93
C HIS A 186 -8.27 0.22 -4.16
N VAL A 187 -9.22 1.10 -4.52
CA VAL A 187 -9.02 2.55 -4.57
C VAL A 187 -9.55 3.16 -3.29
N TRP A 188 -8.80 4.10 -2.72
CA TRP A 188 -9.13 4.76 -1.46
C TRP A 188 -8.66 6.21 -1.45
N SER A 189 -9.32 7.03 -0.63
CA SER A 189 -8.99 8.44 -0.40
C SER A 189 -8.03 8.54 0.79
N PRO A 190 -6.78 9.00 0.64
CA PRO A 190 -5.89 9.18 1.79
C PRO A 190 -6.42 10.13 2.87
N PRO A 191 -7.06 11.27 2.53
CA PRO A 191 -7.72 12.11 3.53
C PRO A 191 -8.83 11.40 4.31
N ASP A 192 -9.58 10.50 3.66
CA ASP A 192 -10.70 9.79 4.30
C ASP A 192 -10.35 8.37 4.75
N ALA A 193 -9.10 7.94 4.60
CA ALA A 193 -8.67 6.55 4.83
C ALA A 193 -9.08 6.04 6.22
N ILE A 194 -9.04 6.93 7.20
CA ILE A 194 -9.36 6.62 8.60
C ILE A 194 -10.87 6.42 8.83
N ARG A 195 -11.72 6.91 7.93
CA ARG A 195 -13.19 6.76 8.01
C ARG A 195 -13.68 5.41 7.52
N TYR A 196 -12.89 4.67 6.75
CA TYR A 196 -13.31 3.40 6.15
C TYR A 196 -13.24 2.20 7.11
N GLY A 197 -12.99 2.43 8.42
CA GLY A 197 -12.96 1.34 9.41
C GLY A 197 -12.00 0.20 9.05
N ALA A 198 -10.95 0.51 8.28
CA ALA A 198 -9.99 -0.47 7.77
C ALA A 198 -9.33 -1.23 8.92
N PRO A 199 -8.91 -2.49 8.72
CA PRO A 199 -8.33 -3.33 9.76
C PRO A 199 -7.19 -2.60 10.46
N SER A 200 -7.44 -2.25 11.71
CA SER A 200 -6.51 -1.48 12.52
C SER A 200 -5.70 -2.40 13.40
N ALA A 201 -4.39 -2.43 13.15
CA ALA A 201 -3.45 -2.93 14.13
C ALA A 201 -3.22 -1.83 15.17
N SER A 202 -2.99 -2.23 16.42
CA SER A 202 -2.42 -1.36 17.44
C SER A 202 -0.93 -1.65 17.55
N LEU A 203 -0.11 -0.62 17.44
CA LEU A 203 1.33 -0.68 17.63
C LEU A 203 1.68 -0.05 18.96
N THR A 204 2.37 -0.80 19.82
CA THR A 204 2.61 -0.33 21.18
C THR A 204 4.06 -0.44 21.61
N THR A 205 4.48 0.47 22.50
CA THR A 205 5.82 0.43 23.10
C THR A 205 5.89 -0.61 24.23
N ILE A 206 7.09 -0.95 24.69
CA ILE A 206 7.30 -1.84 25.85
C ILE A 206 6.65 -1.32 27.15
N LYS A 207 6.33 -0.02 27.23
CA LYS A 207 5.74 0.58 28.42
C LYS A 207 4.24 0.36 28.51
N SER A 208 3.58 -0.06 27.44
CA SER A 208 2.15 -0.39 27.48
C SER A 208 1.94 -1.78 28.12
N PRO A 209 0.80 -2.03 28.78
CA PRO A 209 0.48 -3.35 29.33
C PRO A 209 0.47 -4.45 28.26
N GLU A 210 0.07 -4.11 27.04
CA GLU A 210 0.03 -5.00 25.88
C GLU A 210 1.42 -5.28 25.30
N GLY A 211 2.30 -4.27 25.24
CA GLY A 211 3.67 -4.36 24.75
C GLY A 211 4.64 -5.04 25.74
N ALA A 212 4.23 -5.21 27.00
CA ALA A 212 4.92 -6.05 27.97
C ALA A 212 4.73 -7.56 27.71
N SER A 213 3.68 -7.94 26.99
CA SER A 213 3.46 -9.30 26.50
C SER A 213 4.17 -9.53 25.15
N LEU A 214 4.36 -10.79 24.72
CA LEU A 214 4.87 -11.14 23.39
C LEU A 214 3.84 -10.88 22.27
N ALA A 215 2.97 -9.89 22.44
CA ALA A 215 1.92 -9.55 21.50
C ALA A 215 2.52 -9.05 20.16
N PRO A 216 1.82 -9.28 19.05
CA PRO A 216 2.13 -8.66 17.77
C PRO A 216 2.06 -7.12 17.87
N GLY A 217 2.78 -6.42 17.01
CA GLY A 217 2.73 -4.96 16.93
C GLY A 217 3.60 -4.23 17.94
N ARG A 218 4.50 -4.93 18.65
CA ARG A 218 5.44 -4.26 19.55
C ARG A 218 6.45 -3.46 18.73
N ILE A 219 6.55 -2.17 19.02
CA ILE A 219 7.48 -1.26 18.36
C ILE A 219 8.91 -1.56 18.83
N MET A 220 9.78 -1.87 17.87
CA MET A 220 11.21 -2.09 18.07
C MET A 220 12.01 -0.83 17.73
N GLU A 221 11.63 -0.15 16.66
CA GLU A 221 12.25 1.08 16.17
C GLU A 221 11.18 2.03 15.65
N PHE A 222 11.36 3.31 15.93
CA PHE A 222 10.48 4.39 15.47
C PHE A 222 11.36 5.57 15.07
N ASP A 223 11.43 5.84 13.78
CA ASP A 223 12.13 6.97 13.20
C ASP A 223 11.11 7.88 12.51
N ALA A 224 11.03 9.14 12.92
CA ALA A 224 9.99 10.04 12.45
C ALA A 224 10.53 11.43 12.10
N SER A 225 10.00 11.96 11.02
CA SER A 225 10.17 13.33 10.59
C SER A 225 8.88 14.10 10.86
N PHE A 226 9.01 15.21 11.61
CA PHE A 226 7.90 16.09 11.96
C PHE A 226 8.11 17.42 11.25
N GLY A 227 7.16 17.80 10.39
CA GLY A 227 7.25 18.97 9.54
C GLY A 227 6.93 18.65 8.07
N THR A 228 6.37 19.63 7.38
CA THR A 228 6.00 19.52 5.96
C THR A 228 7.22 19.73 5.07
N TYR A 229 7.88 18.67 4.60
CA TYR A 229 8.87 18.82 3.52
C TYR A 229 8.12 18.88 2.18
N HIS A 230 7.96 20.08 1.62
CA HIS A 230 7.45 20.24 0.25
C HIS A 230 8.60 20.56 -0.71
N ALA A 231 8.46 20.13 -1.97
CA ALA A 231 9.40 20.47 -3.05
C ALA A 231 9.59 21.98 -3.26
N TYR A 232 8.72 22.80 -2.66
CA TYR A 232 8.69 24.25 -2.76
C TYR A 232 8.82 24.97 -1.39
N GLY A 233 9.20 24.26 -0.31
CA GLY A 233 9.44 24.81 1.03
C GLY A 233 8.45 24.35 2.11
N ASP A 234 8.73 24.69 3.37
CA ASP A 234 7.95 24.27 4.55
C ASP A 234 6.66 25.10 4.70
N SER A 235 5.58 24.73 3.99
CA SER A 235 4.27 25.36 4.20
C SER A 235 3.14 24.34 4.41
N SER A 236 2.38 24.54 5.49
CA SER A 236 1.11 23.82 5.69
C SER A 236 0.04 24.30 4.71
N ASN A 237 0.15 25.55 4.23
CA ASN A 237 -0.84 26.17 3.37
C ASN A 237 -0.35 26.24 1.92
N GLU A 238 -1.23 25.85 1.00
CA GLU A 238 -0.98 25.85 -0.43
C GLU A 238 -2.11 26.60 -1.14
N SER A 239 -1.79 27.28 -2.23
CA SER A 239 -2.80 27.94 -3.06
C SER A 239 -2.57 27.74 -4.55
N ILE A 240 -3.66 27.73 -5.30
CA ILE A 240 -3.66 27.74 -6.76
C ILE A 240 -4.39 29.01 -7.20
N SER A 241 -3.67 29.89 -7.90
CA SER A 241 -4.24 31.09 -8.51
C SER A 241 -4.78 30.79 -9.90
N LEU A 242 -5.94 31.34 -10.24
CA LEU A 242 -6.56 31.21 -11.54
C LEU A 242 -7.23 32.52 -11.97
N ILE A 243 -7.38 32.71 -13.27
CA ILE A 243 -8.13 33.84 -13.83
C ILE A 243 -9.50 33.29 -14.24
N ASP A 244 -10.57 33.88 -13.73
CA ASP A 244 -11.93 33.46 -14.06
C ASP A 244 -12.38 34.01 -15.43
N ASP A 245 -13.58 33.60 -15.87
CA ASP A 245 -14.16 34.01 -17.15
C ASP A 245 -14.42 35.53 -17.26
N THR A 246 -14.35 36.26 -16.13
CA THR A 246 -14.47 37.73 -16.08
C THR A 246 -13.12 38.45 -16.09
N GLY A 247 -12.02 37.69 -16.14
CA GLY A 247 -10.66 38.23 -16.07
C GLY A 247 -10.20 38.58 -14.65
N MET A 248 -10.97 38.21 -13.61
CA MET A 248 -10.56 38.43 -12.22
C MET A 248 -9.65 37.31 -11.73
N LEU A 249 -8.59 37.71 -11.02
CA LEU A 249 -7.72 36.77 -10.32
C LEU A 249 -8.44 36.24 -9.08
N THR A 250 -8.64 34.93 -9.04
CA THR A 250 -9.17 34.20 -7.89
C THR A 250 -8.16 33.15 -7.43
N SER A 251 -8.29 32.67 -6.20
CA SER A 251 -7.41 31.63 -5.67
C SER A 251 -8.17 30.62 -4.83
N ALA A 252 -7.84 29.35 -4.98
CA ALA A 252 -8.21 28.31 -4.02
C ALA A 252 -7.08 28.14 -3.01
N SER A 253 -7.39 28.15 -1.71
CA SER A 253 -6.45 27.87 -0.62
C SER A 253 -6.69 26.48 -0.03
N SER A 254 -5.66 25.84 0.50
CA SER A 254 -5.80 24.58 1.22
C SER A 254 -6.55 24.77 2.52
N ASP A 255 -6.64 26.00 3.03
CA ASP A 255 -7.54 26.37 4.13
C ASP A 255 -9.02 26.12 3.77
N ASP A 256 -9.39 26.26 2.49
CA ASP A 256 -10.74 25.90 2.02
C ASP A 256 -11.01 24.39 2.13
N LEU A 257 -9.97 23.59 2.33
CA LEU A 257 -10.04 22.14 2.55
C LEU A 257 -10.00 21.78 4.04
N LEU A 258 -9.55 22.70 4.93
CA LEU A 258 -9.51 22.49 6.37
C LEU A 258 -10.94 22.40 6.93
N GLY A 259 -11.21 21.36 7.71
CA GLY A 259 -12.56 20.97 8.16
C GLY A 259 -13.07 19.67 7.51
N ARG A 260 -12.34 19.15 6.51
CA ARG A 260 -12.55 17.80 5.96
C ARG A 260 -11.73 16.81 6.80
N ASN A 261 -12.36 16.21 7.80
CA ASN A 261 -11.92 15.01 8.54
C ASN A 261 -10.46 15.00 9.00
N SER A 262 -10.21 15.31 10.28
CA SER A 262 -8.87 15.23 10.85
C SER A 262 -8.89 14.68 12.27
N TYR A 263 -7.79 14.04 12.67
CA TYR A 263 -7.55 13.69 14.08
C TYR A 263 -6.77 14.80 14.77
N GLY A 264 -7.42 15.51 15.68
CA GLY A 264 -6.86 16.62 16.44
C GLY A 264 -6.52 17.84 15.60
N THR A 265 -5.38 18.49 15.87
CA THR A 265 -5.07 19.84 15.34
C THR A 265 -4.09 19.77 14.19
N ALA A 266 -4.43 20.40 13.05
CA ALA A 266 -3.51 20.54 11.93
C ALA A 266 -2.33 21.46 12.31
N LEU A 267 -1.14 21.15 11.79
CA LEU A 267 -0.01 22.08 11.87
C LEU A 267 -0.37 23.37 11.11
N SER A 268 -0.22 24.50 11.79
CA SER A 268 -0.36 25.82 11.17
C SER A 268 1.02 26.40 10.87
N SER A 269 1.25 26.77 9.62
CA SER A 269 2.39 27.57 9.17
C SER A 269 1.88 28.93 8.72
N GLY A 270 2.64 29.99 9.02
CA GLY A 270 2.38 31.32 8.49
C GLY A 270 2.78 31.49 7.02
N LEU A 271 3.39 30.47 6.41
CA LEU A 271 3.81 30.47 5.01
C LEU A 271 2.73 29.86 4.12
N VAL A 272 2.50 30.48 2.96
CA VAL A 272 1.62 29.97 1.90
C VAL A 272 2.46 29.72 0.65
N ASN A 273 2.44 28.50 0.16
CA ASN A 273 3.11 28.13 -1.07
C ASN A 273 2.13 28.22 -2.26
N VAL A 274 2.51 28.94 -3.31
CA VAL A 274 1.70 29.07 -4.52
C VAL A 274 2.14 27.99 -5.50
N LEU A 275 1.25 27.04 -5.78
CA LEU A 275 1.54 25.93 -6.68
C LEU A 275 1.51 26.41 -8.15
N PRO A 276 2.52 26.06 -8.98
CA PRO A 276 2.56 26.44 -10.40
C PRO A 276 1.68 25.49 -11.24
N VAL A 277 0.40 25.42 -10.91
CA VAL A 277 -0.56 24.50 -11.53
C VAL A 277 -1.68 25.30 -12.17
N GLU A 278 -1.88 25.10 -13.47
CA GLU A 278 -3.00 25.71 -14.18
C GLU A 278 -4.31 25.01 -13.80
N ALA A 279 -5.37 25.79 -13.54
CA ALA A 279 -6.71 25.29 -13.31
C ALA A 279 -7.71 26.04 -14.19
N THR A 280 -8.70 25.32 -14.73
CA THR A 280 -9.70 25.92 -15.64
C THR A 280 -10.91 26.48 -14.90
N SER A 281 -11.05 26.20 -13.61
CA SER A 281 -12.12 26.69 -12.75
C SER A 281 -11.74 26.59 -11.29
N LEU A 282 -12.45 27.29 -10.40
CA LEU A 282 -12.26 27.16 -8.95
C LEU A 282 -12.47 25.72 -8.45
N LYS A 283 -13.42 24.99 -9.05
CA LYS A 283 -13.66 23.57 -8.74
C LYS A 283 -12.48 22.70 -9.14
N ASP A 284 -11.90 22.94 -10.31
CA ASP A 284 -10.69 22.24 -10.78
C ASP A 284 -9.47 22.56 -9.89
N ALA A 285 -9.29 23.82 -9.52
CA ALA A 285 -8.24 24.26 -8.60
C ALA A 285 -8.33 23.55 -7.25
N ARG A 286 -9.52 23.54 -6.62
CA ARG A 286 -9.75 22.83 -5.35
C ARG A 286 -9.49 21.33 -5.45
N ARG A 287 -9.87 20.70 -6.57
CA ARG A 287 -9.57 19.28 -6.81
C ARG A 287 -8.06 19.03 -6.87
N LYS A 288 -7.32 19.79 -7.67
CA LYS A 288 -5.87 19.65 -7.83
C LYS A 288 -5.11 19.91 -6.52
N LEU A 289 -5.62 20.86 -5.74
CA LEU A 289 -5.11 21.15 -4.40
C LEU A 289 -5.35 19.99 -3.43
N ALA A 290 -6.57 19.45 -3.38
CA ALA A 290 -6.89 18.27 -2.58
C ALA A 290 -6.07 17.05 -3.00
N ALA A 291 -5.83 16.90 -4.31
CA ALA A 291 -4.99 15.84 -4.86
C ALA A 291 -3.53 15.97 -4.43
N THR A 292 -2.99 17.18 -4.40
CA THR A 292 -1.63 17.45 -3.89
C THR A 292 -1.56 17.17 -2.39
N LYS A 293 -2.55 17.64 -1.63
CA LYS A 293 -2.64 17.42 -0.18
C LYS A 293 -2.76 15.96 0.24
N ALA A 294 -3.38 15.11 -0.58
CA ALA A 294 -3.52 13.68 -0.30
C ALA A 294 -2.17 12.95 -0.14
N TYR A 295 -1.07 13.54 -0.61
CA TYR A 295 0.28 12.99 -0.54
C TYR A 295 1.26 13.86 0.26
N SER A 296 0.81 14.96 0.85
CA SER A 296 1.64 15.85 1.67
C SER A 296 1.37 15.59 3.15
N ASP A 297 1.93 14.51 3.69
CA ASP A 297 1.85 14.25 5.12
C ASP A 297 2.78 15.22 5.87
N ALA A 298 2.26 15.84 6.93
CA ALA A 298 3.05 16.73 7.78
C ALA A 298 3.93 15.95 8.78
N PHE A 299 3.59 14.69 9.01
CA PHE A 299 4.30 13.77 9.87
C PHE A 299 4.47 12.45 9.13
N VAL A 300 5.72 11.99 9.04
CA VAL A 300 6.06 10.72 8.40
C VAL A 300 6.92 9.93 9.37
N ALA A 301 6.60 8.65 9.55
CA ALA A 301 7.35 7.76 10.42
C ALA A 301 7.65 6.42 9.72
N THR A 302 8.87 5.92 9.92
CA THR A 302 9.23 4.53 9.65
C THR A 302 9.22 3.77 10.97
N VAL A 303 8.41 2.73 11.06
CA VAL A 303 8.19 1.97 12.31
C VAL A 303 8.46 0.50 12.08
N SER A 304 9.41 -0.06 12.81
CA SER A 304 9.70 -1.50 12.79
C SER A 304 9.04 -2.18 13.99
N THR A 305 8.28 -3.24 13.76
CA THR A 305 7.50 -3.93 14.80
C THR A 305 7.63 -5.45 14.75
N THR A 306 7.25 -6.10 15.85
CA THR A 306 7.05 -7.55 15.89
C THR A 306 5.82 -7.94 15.09
N GLY A 307 5.96 -8.97 14.26
CA GLY A 307 4.99 -9.54 13.34
C GLY A 307 3.56 -9.02 13.37
N VAL A 308 3.25 -8.06 12.49
CA VAL A 308 1.87 -7.64 12.20
C VAL A 308 1.53 -8.06 10.79
N ALA A 309 0.52 -8.92 10.65
CA ALA A 309 -0.03 -9.32 9.36
C ALA A 309 -1.40 -8.66 9.14
N GLY A 310 -1.76 -8.42 7.88
CA GLY A 310 -3.12 -7.99 7.49
C GLY A 310 -3.33 -6.47 7.42
N ALA A 311 -2.46 -5.65 8.01
CA ALA A 311 -2.43 -4.23 7.68
C ALA A 311 -1.98 -4.05 6.23
N ILE A 312 -2.62 -3.14 5.51
CA ILE A 312 -2.36 -2.86 4.09
C ILE A 312 -2.29 -1.35 3.88
N PRO A 313 -1.62 -0.85 2.82
CA PRO A 313 -1.65 0.57 2.53
C PRO A 313 -3.08 1.08 2.35
N GLY A 314 -3.40 2.21 2.96
CA GLY A 314 -4.78 2.72 3.07
C GLY A 314 -5.50 2.32 4.36
N SER A 315 -4.94 1.41 5.16
CA SER A 315 -5.44 1.13 6.51
C SER A 315 -4.98 2.17 7.52
N ALA A 316 -5.78 2.34 8.58
CA ALA A 316 -5.43 3.14 9.73
C ALA A 316 -4.81 2.24 10.82
N ILE A 317 -3.67 2.65 11.37
CA ILE A 317 -2.99 1.97 12.48
C ILE A 317 -2.94 2.91 13.67
N ARG A 318 -3.17 2.38 14.88
CA ARG A 318 -3.02 3.14 16.11
C ARG A 318 -1.62 2.95 16.67
N ILE A 319 -0.96 4.05 17.07
CA ILE A 319 0.30 4.04 17.81
C ILE A 319 0.02 4.51 19.23
N ASP A 320 0.42 3.72 20.23
CA ASP A 320 0.26 4.06 21.63
C ASP A 320 1.52 3.78 22.45
N GLY A 321 1.66 4.50 23.57
CA GLY A 321 2.62 4.18 24.62
C GLY A 321 3.88 5.03 24.62
N PHE A 322 3.91 6.13 23.85
CA PHE A 322 4.93 7.17 23.99
C PHE A 322 4.49 8.31 24.91
N ALA A 323 3.20 8.43 25.21
CA ALA A 323 2.63 9.47 26.07
C ALA A 323 2.95 10.89 25.57
N SER A 324 2.74 11.08 24.26
CA SER A 324 3.06 12.31 23.54
C SER A 324 1.98 12.61 22.50
N GLU A 325 1.99 13.82 21.92
CA GLU A 325 1.03 14.30 20.90
C GLU A 325 1.08 13.52 19.58
N PHE A 326 2.09 12.66 19.41
CA PHE A 326 2.25 11.76 18.27
C PHE A 326 1.62 10.37 18.48
N ASP A 327 1.16 10.04 19.69
CA ASP A 327 0.24 8.90 19.88
C ASP A 327 -1.07 9.18 19.13
N GLY A 328 -1.76 8.11 18.71
CA GLY A 328 -3.02 8.19 17.97
C GLY A 328 -3.00 7.45 16.65
N VAL A 329 -3.88 7.85 15.72
CA VAL A 329 -4.11 7.12 14.48
C VAL A 329 -3.22 7.65 13.35
N TRP A 330 -2.57 6.73 12.66
CA TRP A 330 -1.67 6.95 11.53
C TRP A 330 -2.14 6.19 10.30
N LEU A 331 -1.90 6.75 9.12
CA LEU A 331 -2.23 6.11 7.84
C LEU A 331 -1.06 5.26 7.37
N VAL A 332 -1.31 4.01 6.99
CA VAL A 332 -0.31 3.16 6.35
C VAL A 332 -0.11 3.58 4.89
N ARG A 333 1.10 4.04 4.56
CA ARG A 333 1.53 4.37 3.19
C ARG A 333 2.23 3.19 2.52
N SER A 334 3.03 2.47 3.29
CA SER A 334 3.64 1.22 2.86
C SER A 334 3.93 0.29 4.02
N MET A 335 4.15 -0.98 3.68
CA MET A 335 4.46 -2.04 4.62
C MET A 335 5.38 -3.07 3.98
N ASP A 336 6.45 -3.41 4.69
CA ASP A 336 7.39 -4.47 4.34
C ASP A 336 7.34 -5.55 5.41
N MET A 337 6.84 -6.73 5.06
CA MET A 337 6.85 -7.92 5.94
C MET A 337 8.04 -8.80 5.59
N LYS A 338 8.77 -9.22 6.62
CA LYS A 338 9.95 -10.08 6.48
C LYS A 338 9.73 -11.34 7.31
N PHE A 339 9.64 -12.48 6.63
CA PHE A 339 9.41 -13.80 7.21
C PHE A 339 10.64 -14.69 7.05
N ASN A 340 11.02 -15.36 8.12
CA ASN A 340 11.89 -16.53 8.07
C ASN A 340 11.50 -17.49 9.20
N ARG A 341 12.13 -18.67 9.27
CA ARG A 341 11.74 -19.73 10.24
C ARG A 341 11.75 -19.33 11.70
N GLY A 342 12.39 -18.22 12.07
CA GLY A 342 12.47 -17.76 13.45
C GLY A 342 12.15 -16.28 13.61
N HIS A 343 11.69 -15.57 12.58
CA HIS A 343 11.47 -14.13 12.63
C HIS A 343 10.29 -13.70 11.77
N PHE A 344 9.44 -12.87 12.36
CA PHE A 344 8.44 -12.09 11.66
C PHE A 344 8.57 -10.63 12.10
N ILE A 345 9.05 -9.81 11.18
CA ILE A 345 9.23 -8.37 11.38
C ILE A 345 8.36 -7.66 10.35
N THR A 346 7.66 -6.61 10.78
CA THR A 346 6.92 -5.72 9.89
C THR A 346 7.49 -4.32 10.00
N GLU A 347 7.88 -3.75 8.88
CA GLU A 347 8.29 -2.34 8.77
C GLU A 347 7.15 -1.57 8.10
N PHE A 348 6.71 -0.48 8.72
CA PHE A 348 5.67 0.39 8.22
C PHE A 348 6.26 1.74 7.83
N THR A 349 5.76 2.32 6.75
CA THR A 349 5.85 3.76 6.52
C THR A 349 4.47 4.36 6.76
N LEU A 350 4.41 5.25 7.73
CA LEU A 350 3.20 5.83 8.25
C LEU A 350 3.18 7.33 7.94
N GLY A 351 2.00 7.83 7.59
CA GLY A 351 1.75 9.23 7.27
C GLY A 351 0.64 9.80 8.12
N ARG A 352 0.75 11.08 8.48
CA ARG A 352 -0.26 11.79 9.24
C ARG A 352 -0.19 13.30 8.98
N SER A 353 -1.34 13.98 8.98
CA SER A 353 -1.45 15.42 8.70
C SER A 353 -1.67 16.32 9.92
N SER A 354 -2.01 15.75 11.08
CA SER A 354 -2.44 16.47 12.29
C SER A 354 -1.90 15.80 13.57
N MET A 355 -1.97 16.45 14.73
CA MET A 355 -1.55 15.91 16.04
C MET A 355 -2.75 15.62 16.95
N GLY A 356 -2.65 14.64 17.88
CA GLY A 356 -3.70 14.28 18.84
C GLY A 356 -4.47 12.99 18.55
N ASP A 357 -5.59 12.73 19.23
CA ASP A 357 -6.33 11.46 19.11
C ASP A 357 -7.85 11.64 18.95
N VAL A 358 -8.33 12.89 19.07
CA VAL A 358 -9.74 13.23 18.93
C VAL A 358 -10.10 13.38 17.46
N TYR A 359 -11.00 12.54 16.97
CA TYR A 359 -11.55 12.69 15.62
C TYR A 359 -12.51 13.89 15.56
N SER A 360 -12.25 14.81 14.64
CA SER A 360 -13.17 15.87 14.24
C SER A 360 -13.48 15.71 12.75
N GLY A 361 -14.71 15.29 12.42
CA GLY A 361 -15.08 15.03 11.03
C GLY A 361 -16.46 14.44 10.84
N TYR A 362 -16.78 14.18 9.57
CA TYR A 362 -18.00 13.51 9.12
C TYR A 362 -18.08 12.07 9.66
N SER A 363 -19.29 11.52 9.69
CA SER A 363 -19.54 10.14 10.15
C SER A 363 -18.60 9.12 9.50
N PRO A 364 -18.27 8.01 10.19
CA PRO A 364 -17.57 6.88 9.59
C PRO A 364 -18.23 6.48 8.26
N LEU A 365 -17.40 6.13 7.27
CA LEU A 365 -17.87 5.61 5.99
C LEU A 365 -18.09 4.11 6.11
N ASP A 366 -18.75 3.51 5.10
CA ASP A 366 -18.97 2.07 5.08
C ASP A 366 -17.67 1.32 5.32
N ALA A 367 -17.72 0.35 6.24
CA ALA A 367 -16.54 -0.38 6.67
C ALA A 367 -15.90 -1.14 5.49
N TYR A 368 -14.58 -1.16 5.48
CA TYR A 368 -13.78 -2.02 4.62
C TYR A 368 -14.34 -3.45 4.66
N SER A 369 -14.64 -3.99 3.48
CA SER A 369 -15.07 -5.38 3.35
C SER A 369 -13.90 -6.21 2.81
N PRO A 370 -13.50 -7.31 3.47
CA PRO A 370 -12.40 -8.15 3.00
C PRO A 370 -12.60 -8.59 1.54
N ALA A 371 -11.53 -8.56 0.75
CA ALA A 371 -11.55 -8.99 -0.65
C ALA A 371 -12.07 -10.44 -0.79
N PRO A 372 -12.81 -10.77 -1.86
CA PRO A 372 -13.15 -12.16 -2.18
C PRO A 372 -11.87 -13.00 -2.28
N PRO A 373 -11.90 -14.27 -1.83
CA PRO A 373 -10.72 -15.10 -1.88
C PRO A 373 -10.24 -15.28 -3.34
N PRO A 374 -8.92 -15.28 -3.59
CA PRO A 374 -8.36 -15.44 -4.92
C PRO A 374 -8.54 -16.89 -5.40
N LEU A 375 -8.81 -17.07 -6.69
CA LEU A 375 -8.93 -18.34 -7.37
C LEU A 375 -7.89 -18.42 -8.50
N LEU A 376 -7.12 -19.51 -8.54
CA LEU A 376 -6.24 -19.81 -9.67
C LEU A 376 -7.01 -20.63 -10.70
N GLN A 377 -7.20 -20.09 -11.90
CA GLN A 377 -7.88 -20.80 -12.99
C GLN A 377 -7.13 -20.58 -14.31
N THR A 378 -6.68 -21.68 -14.93
CA THR A 378 -5.97 -21.64 -16.23
C THR A 378 -4.75 -20.72 -16.17
N ASP A 379 -3.90 -20.94 -15.15
CA ASP A 379 -2.68 -20.16 -14.88
C ASP A 379 -2.91 -18.65 -14.65
N ARG A 380 -4.15 -18.25 -14.32
CA ARG A 380 -4.48 -16.86 -14.04
C ARG A 380 -5.18 -16.69 -12.71
N TRP A 381 -4.75 -15.69 -11.95
CA TRP A 381 -5.43 -15.25 -10.75
C TRP A 381 -6.72 -14.52 -11.12
N LYS A 382 -7.83 -14.91 -10.48
CA LYS A 382 -9.14 -14.30 -10.64
C LYS A 382 -9.80 -14.14 -9.27
N ALA A 383 -10.67 -13.14 -9.14
CA ALA A 383 -11.54 -13.07 -7.97
C ALA A 383 -12.54 -14.24 -8.02
N SER A 384 -12.68 -14.98 -6.92
CA SER A 384 -13.69 -16.07 -6.80
C SER A 384 -15.12 -15.56 -6.99
N LEU A 385 -15.39 -14.34 -6.52
CA LEU A 385 -16.62 -13.61 -6.72
C LEU A 385 -16.30 -12.25 -7.30
N ARG A 386 -16.90 -11.91 -8.44
CA ARG A 386 -16.84 -10.55 -9.00
C ARG A 386 -17.67 -9.62 -8.12
N ARG A 387 -17.01 -8.94 -7.20
CA ARG A 387 -17.58 -7.92 -6.32
C ARG A 387 -17.28 -6.52 -6.85
N SER A 388 -18.29 -5.66 -6.83
CA SER A 388 -18.18 -4.22 -7.00
C SER A 388 -18.60 -3.54 -5.70
N HIS A 389 -17.62 -3.22 -4.85
CA HIS A 389 -17.88 -2.52 -3.60
C HIS A 389 -17.69 -1.02 -3.79
N VAL A 390 -18.78 -0.33 -4.13
CA VAL A 390 -18.80 1.12 -4.26
C VAL A 390 -19.27 1.72 -2.94
N TYR A 391 -18.39 2.44 -2.26
CA TYR A 391 -18.70 3.02 -0.96
C TYR A 391 -18.88 4.54 -1.06
N SER A 392 -19.68 5.09 -0.14
CA SER A 392 -19.93 6.53 -0.08
C SER A 392 -18.63 7.29 0.23
N ALA A 393 -18.46 8.44 -0.40
CA ALA A 393 -17.44 9.40 -0.05
C ALA A 393 -18.15 10.76 -0.08
N ASN A 394 -18.34 11.34 1.11
CA ASN A 394 -19.18 12.52 1.30
C ASN A 394 -18.65 13.74 0.55
#